data_AF-A0A847DSF9-F1
#
_entry.id   AF-A0A847DSF9-F1
#
_cell.length_a   1.000
_cell.length_b   1.000
_cell.length_c   1.000
_cell.angle_alpha   90.00
_cell.angle_beta   90.00
_cell.angle_gamma   90.00
#
_symmetry.space_group_name_H-M   'P 1'
#
loop_
_entity.id
_entity.type
_entity.pdbx_description
1 polymer ?
#
loop_
_entity_poly.entity_id
_entity_poly.type
_entity_poly.pdbx_seq_one_letter_code
_entity_poly.pdbx_strand_id
1 'polypeptide(L)'
;MLDRLTSNLQFHGEALALRSERQQVLASNLANADTPNYLARDFDFGQALRSAVARIGIDPAAPPVRLGSSGAPAPASGGTVKLAAPIGQRASPATFTSGTLALANSTAGSSLRSSAGETRLLWRMPEQPSIDGNTVDMDRERASFADNSLRYEATLRFINGSVRNTLSAIRGD
;
A
#
# COMPACT_ATOMS: atom_id res chain seq x y z
N MET A 1 11.77 -16.04 -24.10
CA MET A 1 12.92 -15.34 -23.45
C MET A 1 12.78 -13.83 -23.59
N LEU A 2 12.46 -13.33 -24.79
CA LEU A 2 12.19 -11.92 -25.04
C LEU A 2 11.13 -11.32 -24.10
N ASP A 3 10.05 -12.06 -23.79
CA ASP A 3 8.97 -11.59 -22.93
C ASP A 3 9.44 -11.16 -21.54
N ARG A 4 10.40 -11.88 -20.96
CA ARG A 4 11.00 -11.52 -19.67
C ARG A 4 11.84 -10.25 -19.77
N LEU A 5 12.56 -10.05 -20.86
CA LEU A 5 13.38 -8.84 -21.07
C LEU A 5 12.48 -7.61 -21.23
N THR A 6 11.45 -7.72 -22.07
CA THR A 6 10.44 -6.66 -22.26
C THR A 6 9.71 -6.35 -20.95
N SER A 7 9.32 -7.38 -20.19
CA SER A 7 8.68 -7.23 -18.89
C SER A 7 9.58 -6.50 -17.87
N ASN A 8 10.86 -6.84 -17.79
CA ASN A 8 11.81 -6.13 -16.93
C ASN A 8 11.99 -4.66 -17.35
N LEU A 9 12.10 -4.38 -18.65
CA LEU A 9 12.22 -3.01 -19.16
C LEU A 9 10.98 -2.17 -18.84
N GLN A 10 9.79 -2.74 -19.02
CA GLN A 10 8.52 -2.09 -18.66
C GLN A 10 8.43 -1.83 -17.15
N PHE A 11 8.79 -2.81 -16.32
CA PHE A 11 8.84 -2.66 -14.87
C PHE A 11 9.76 -1.51 -14.44
N HIS A 12 10.98 -1.45 -14.99
CA HIS A 12 11.92 -0.39 -14.66
C HIS A 12 11.51 0.97 -15.21
N GLY A 13 10.90 1.03 -16.38
CA GLY A 13 10.34 2.26 -16.94
C GLY A 13 9.25 2.86 -16.05
N GLU A 14 8.32 2.02 -15.59
CA GLU A 14 7.27 2.46 -14.66
C GLU A 14 7.84 2.87 -13.30
N ALA A 15 8.78 2.08 -12.75
CA ALA A 15 9.45 2.43 -11.51
C ALA A 15 10.22 3.75 -11.61
N LEU A 16 10.80 4.08 -12.77
CA LEU A 16 11.47 5.35 -13.02
C LEU A 16 10.49 6.53 -12.98
N ALA A 17 9.33 6.37 -13.64
CA ALA A 17 8.27 7.38 -13.65
C ALA A 17 7.78 7.67 -12.23
N LEU A 18 7.44 6.63 -11.46
CA LEU A 18 7.00 6.76 -10.07
C LEU A 18 8.07 7.37 -9.15
N ARG A 19 9.35 7.08 -9.39
CA ARG A 19 10.45 7.71 -8.63
C ARG A 19 10.63 9.18 -8.98
N SER A 20 10.42 9.58 -10.23
CA SER A 20 10.45 10.99 -10.63
C SER A 20 9.32 11.78 -9.96
N GLU A 21 8.12 11.19 -9.91
CA GLU A 21 6.96 11.76 -9.21
C GLU A 21 7.25 11.90 -7.71
N ARG A 22 7.79 10.85 -7.09
CA ARG A 22 8.20 10.89 -5.68
C ARG A 22 9.26 11.97 -5.42
N GLN A 23 10.24 12.12 -6.32
CA GLN A 23 11.27 13.16 -6.19
C GLN A 23 10.67 14.56 -6.18
N GLN A 24 9.68 14.81 -7.04
CA GLN A 24 8.96 16.08 -7.10
C GLN A 24 8.16 16.34 -5.81
N VAL A 25 7.48 15.32 -5.28
CA VAL A 25 6.73 15.43 -4.02
C VAL A 25 7.67 15.73 -2.84
N LEU A 26 8.79 15.01 -2.73
CA LEU A 26 9.80 15.25 -1.69
C LEU A 26 10.43 16.65 -1.82
N ALA A 27 10.72 17.10 -3.04
CA ALA A 27 11.23 18.45 -3.28
C ALA A 27 10.22 19.53 -2.87
N SER A 28 8.93 19.32 -3.17
CA SER A 28 7.84 20.21 -2.74
C SER A 28 7.70 20.24 -1.22
N ASN A 29 7.79 19.09 -0.54
CA ASN A 29 7.74 19.03 0.92
C ASN A 29 8.93 19.77 1.54
N LEU A 30 10.15 19.56 1.02
CA LEU A 30 11.36 20.21 1.51
C LEU A 30 11.32 21.73 1.32
N ALA A 31 10.80 22.21 0.19
CA ALA A 31 10.67 23.64 -0.09
C ALA A 31 9.65 24.34 0.83
N ASN A 32 8.62 23.62 1.28
CA ASN A 32 7.59 24.15 2.16
C ASN A 32 7.79 23.72 3.63
N ALA A 33 8.93 23.12 3.97
CA ALA A 33 9.18 22.62 5.32
C ALA A 33 9.22 23.74 6.38
N ASP A 34 9.59 24.96 5.98
CA ASP A 34 9.61 26.13 6.86
C ASP A 34 8.28 26.91 6.83
N THR A 35 7.25 26.38 6.17
CA THR A 35 5.92 27.02 6.12
C THR A 35 5.03 26.50 7.26
N PRO A 36 4.43 27.39 8.07
CA PRO A 36 3.57 26.98 9.17
C PRO A 36 2.33 26.24 8.66
N ASN A 37 1.84 25.26 9.44
CA ASN A 37 0.69 24.40 9.12
C ASN A 37 0.80 23.61 7.80
N TYR A 38 1.99 23.40 7.24
CA TYR A 38 2.12 22.60 6.02
C TYR A 38 1.96 21.10 6.29
N LEU A 39 1.27 20.43 5.36
CA LEU A 39 1.00 19.01 5.41
C LEU A 39 1.80 18.29 4.33
N ALA A 40 2.76 17.46 4.76
CA ALA A 40 3.56 16.62 3.87
C ALA A 40 2.67 15.67 3.05
N ARG A 41 2.89 15.64 1.74
CA ARG A 41 2.23 14.70 0.82
C ARG A 41 3.15 13.53 0.54
N ASP A 42 2.60 12.31 0.43
CA ASP A 42 3.29 11.18 -0.20
C ASP A 42 2.26 10.19 -0.78
N PHE A 43 2.73 9.15 -1.44
CA PHE A 43 1.94 8.01 -1.84
C PHE A 43 2.69 6.70 -1.55
N ASP A 44 1.94 5.61 -1.45
CA ASP A 44 2.53 4.29 -1.27
C ASP A 44 3.10 3.79 -2.61
N PHE A 45 4.42 3.92 -2.77
CA PHE A 45 5.14 3.47 -3.96
C PHE A 45 4.93 1.98 -4.24
N GLY A 46 4.86 1.14 -3.20
CA GLY A 46 4.73 -0.30 -3.37
C GLY A 46 3.37 -0.68 -3.96
N GLN A 47 2.30 -0.04 -3.47
CA GLN A 47 0.96 -0.19 -3.99
C GLN A 47 0.82 0.41 -5.40
N ALA A 48 1.40 1.59 -5.62
CA ALA A 48 1.40 2.25 -6.94
C ALA A 48 2.09 1.37 -7.99
N LEU A 49 3.29 0.88 -7.69
CA LEU A 49 4.06 0.01 -8.58
C LEU A 49 3.34 -1.32 -8.82
N ARG A 50 2.80 -1.96 -7.79
CA ARG A 50 2.07 -3.23 -7.95
C ARG A 50 0.80 -3.04 -8.78
N SER A 51 0.11 -1.92 -8.62
CA SER A 51 -1.06 -1.56 -9.42
C SER A 51 -0.69 -1.27 -10.86
N ALA A 52 0.40 -0.56 -11.12
CA ALA A 52 0.87 -0.27 -12.47
C ALA A 52 1.36 -1.53 -13.20
N VAL A 53 2.08 -2.40 -12.49
CA VAL A 53 2.53 -3.70 -13.00
C VAL A 53 1.34 -4.64 -13.26
N ALA A 54 0.32 -4.63 -12.39
CA ALA A 54 -0.92 -5.36 -12.61
C ALA A 54 -1.71 -4.85 -13.83
N ARG A 55 -1.68 -3.54 -14.15
CA ARG A 55 -2.29 -2.99 -15.37
C ARG A 55 -1.60 -3.46 -16.64
N ILE A 56 -0.29 -3.71 -16.58
CA ILE A 56 0.52 -4.18 -17.72
C ILE A 56 0.32 -5.70 -17.94
N GLY A 57 -0.42 -6.39 -17.05
CA GLY A 57 -0.67 -7.83 -17.16
C GLY A 57 0.55 -8.70 -16.85
N ILE A 58 1.55 -8.11 -16.18
CA ILE A 58 2.71 -8.82 -15.64
C ILE A 58 2.35 -9.14 -14.19
N ASP A 59 1.90 -10.35 -13.84
CA ASP A 59 1.60 -10.69 -12.44
C ASP A 59 2.92 -10.81 -11.63
N PRO A 60 3.27 -9.86 -10.74
CA PRO A 60 4.54 -9.93 -10.01
C PRO A 60 4.48 -10.86 -8.79
N ALA A 61 3.32 -11.48 -8.53
CA ALA A 61 3.11 -12.44 -7.46
C ALA A 61 1.81 -13.21 -7.74
N ALA A 62 1.90 -14.36 -8.41
CA ALA A 62 0.84 -15.35 -8.34
C ALA A 62 0.93 -16.03 -6.96
N PRO A 63 0.02 -15.79 -6.00
CA PRO A 63 -0.15 -16.72 -4.89
C PRO A 63 -0.53 -18.10 -5.47
N PRO A 64 -0.14 -19.23 -4.84
CA PRO A 64 -0.49 -20.54 -5.36
C PRO A 64 -2.01 -20.60 -5.51
N VAL A 65 -2.44 -20.83 -6.76
CA VAL A 65 -3.83 -21.02 -7.13
C VAL A 65 -4.42 -22.06 -6.20
N ARG A 66 -5.28 -21.63 -5.27
CA ARG A 66 -6.13 -22.54 -4.49
C ARG A 66 -7.24 -22.99 -5.43
N LEU A 67 -6.99 -24.08 -6.14
CA LEU A 67 -8.01 -24.81 -6.88
C LEU A 67 -8.75 -25.75 -5.91
N GLY A 68 -10.05 -25.55 -5.78
CA GLY A 68 -10.97 -26.37 -4.97
C GLY A 68 -11.43 -25.62 -3.71
N SER A 69 -12.71 -25.53 -3.37
CA SER A 69 -13.89 -26.24 -3.86
C SER A 69 -15.13 -25.41 -3.55
N SER A 70 -16.06 -25.44 -4.50
CA SER A 70 -17.45 -25.04 -4.40
C SER A 70 -18.12 -25.48 -3.09
N GLY A 71 -18.73 -24.52 -2.38
CA GLY A 71 -19.66 -24.78 -1.28
C GLY A 71 -20.68 -23.65 -1.23
N ALA A 72 -21.73 -23.78 -2.04
CA ALA A 72 -22.91 -22.91 -2.00
C ALA A 72 -23.74 -23.15 -0.71
N PRO A 73 -24.65 -22.22 -0.34
CA PRO A 73 -25.18 -22.06 1.00
C PRO A 73 -26.54 -22.77 1.21
N ALA A 74 -26.90 -23.06 2.47
CA ALA A 74 -28.28 -23.36 2.85
C ALA A 74 -28.66 -22.67 4.18
N PRO A 75 -29.85 -22.06 4.28
CA PRO A 75 -30.30 -21.25 5.42
C PRO A 75 -31.07 -22.09 6.45
N ALA A 76 -30.92 -21.76 7.73
CA ALA A 76 -31.82 -22.23 8.77
C ALA A 76 -32.35 -21.06 9.60
N SER A 77 -33.66 -20.95 9.54
CA SER A 77 -34.64 -20.09 10.19
C SER A 77 -34.67 -20.15 11.71
N GLY A 78 -35.12 -19.04 12.33
CA GLY A 78 -35.63 -18.93 13.70
C GLY A 78 -35.10 -17.64 14.35
N GLY A 79 -35.85 -16.54 14.43
CA GLY A 79 -37.06 -16.40 15.26
C GLY A 79 -36.66 -16.48 16.74
N THR A 80 -36.79 -15.48 17.61
CA THR A 80 -37.74 -14.38 17.68
C THR A 80 -37.16 -13.23 18.54
N VAL A 81 -37.72 -12.06 18.26
CA VAL A 81 -37.71 -10.82 19.03
C VAL A 81 -37.96 -11.06 20.53
N LYS A 82 -37.18 -10.41 21.41
CA LYS A 82 -37.66 -10.03 22.74
C LYS A 82 -37.17 -8.63 23.15
N LEU A 83 -38.15 -7.75 23.24
CA LEU A 83 -38.10 -6.40 23.80
C LEU A 83 -37.84 -6.46 25.32
N ALA A 84 -37.42 -5.30 25.83
CA ALA A 84 -37.57 -4.79 27.19
C ALA A 84 -36.34 -4.88 28.11
N ALA A 85 -35.71 -3.71 28.31
CA ALA A 85 -35.13 -3.35 29.60
C ALA A 85 -36.26 -3.25 30.66
N PRO A 86 -35.98 -3.40 31.97
CA PRO A 86 -35.50 -2.25 32.74
C PRO A 86 -34.53 -2.56 33.90
N ILE A 87 -33.66 -1.58 34.16
CA ILE A 87 -33.31 -0.95 35.46
C ILE A 87 -33.21 -1.86 36.72
N GLY A 88 -31.99 -1.94 37.26
CA GLY A 88 -31.70 -1.90 38.71
C GLY A 88 -31.56 -3.23 39.45
N GLN A 89 -30.37 -3.47 40.01
CA GLN A 89 -30.05 -4.10 41.32
C GLN A 89 -28.57 -4.55 41.31
N ARG A 90 -27.67 -3.90 42.07
CA ARG A 90 -27.27 -4.17 43.47
C ARG A 90 -26.70 -5.59 43.72
N ALA A 91 -25.40 -5.57 44.03
CA ALA A 91 -24.68 -6.41 44.99
C ALA A 91 -24.18 -7.82 44.57
N SER A 92 -22.84 -7.93 44.60
CA SER A 92 -22.02 -9.00 45.21
C SER A 92 -21.44 -10.12 44.33
N PRO A 93 -20.26 -10.68 44.74
CA PRO A 93 -19.20 -11.17 43.86
C PRO A 93 -19.15 -12.70 43.72
N ALA A 94 -18.29 -13.12 42.78
CA ALA A 94 -17.78 -14.48 42.55
C ALA A 94 -18.56 -15.35 41.55
N THR A 95 -17.91 -15.63 40.41
CA THR A 95 -17.60 -16.98 39.91
C THR A 95 -16.72 -16.82 38.67
N PHE A 96 -15.43 -17.14 38.80
CA PHE A 96 -14.52 -17.23 37.66
C PHE A 96 -14.77 -18.59 36.99
N THR A 97 -15.61 -18.61 35.95
CA THR A 97 -15.78 -19.79 35.09
C THR A 97 -14.99 -19.55 33.82
N SER A 98 -13.99 -20.40 33.62
CA SER A 98 -13.25 -20.56 32.37
C SER A 98 -14.22 -20.79 31.22
N GLY A 99 -14.53 -19.72 30.49
CA GLY A 99 -15.18 -19.75 29.18
C GLY A 99 -14.21 -19.13 28.19
N THR A 100 -13.69 -19.96 27.30
CA THR A 100 -12.94 -19.59 26.11
C THR A 100 -13.53 -18.32 25.47
N LEU A 101 -12.75 -17.23 25.44
CA LEU A 101 -13.08 -16.05 24.65
C LEU A 101 -13.09 -16.47 23.17
N ALA A 102 -14.26 -16.85 22.67
CA ALA A 102 -14.51 -16.92 21.25
C ALA A 102 -14.44 -15.48 20.73
N LEU A 103 -13.28 -15.15 20.18
CA LEU A 103 -13.04 -13.96 19.37
C LEU A 103 -13.93 -14.08 18.13
N ALA A 104 -15.18 -13.65 18.25
CA ALA A 104 -16.04 -13.40 17.12
C ALA A 104 -15.42 -12.22 16.36
N ASN A 105 -14.51 -12.55 15.45
CA ASN A 105 -14.05 -11.63 14.43
C ASN A 105 -15.25 -11.35 13.54
N SER A 106 -15.99 -10.29 13.89
CA SER A 106 -17.08 -9.71 13.13
C SER A 106 -16.56 -9.32 11.75
N THR A 107 -16.65 -10.27 10.82
CA THR A 107 -16.52 -10.07 9.39
C THR A 107 -17.68 -9.19 8.91
N ALA A 108 -17.53 -7.89 9.09
CA ALA A 108 -18.30 -6.87 8.39
C ALA A 108 -17.50 -5.55 8.33
N GLY A 109 -16.20 -5.67 8.10
CA GLY A 109 -15.33 -4.54 7.78
C GLY A 109 -15.39 -4.27 6.28
N SER A 110 -16.30 -3.39 5.87
CA SER A 110 -16.22 -2.50 4.72
C SER A 110 -15.09 -2.81 3.71
N SER A 111 -15.35 -3.72 2.76
CA SER A 111 -14.57 -3.80 1.54
C SER A 111 -15.03 -2.66 0.61
N LEU A 112 -14.56 -1.45 0.94
CA LEU A 112 -14.47 -0.37 -0.03
C LEU A 112 -13.72 -0.95 -1.23
N ARG A 113 -14.45 -1.16 -2.33
CA ARG A 113 -13.88 -1.45 -3.65
C ARG A 113 -12.76 -0.45 -3.85
N SER A 114 -11.52 -0.94 -3.85
CA SER A 114 -10.37 -0.13 -4.21
C SER A 114 -10.67 0.44 -5.58
N SER A 115 -10.72 1.76 -5.68
CA SER A 115 -10.78 2.48 -6.94
C SER A 115 -9.52 2.11 -7.73
N ALA A 116 -9.62 1.07 -8.56
CA ALA A 116 -8.58 0.55 -9.42
C ALA A 116 -8.28 1.59 -10.49
N GLY A 117 -7.51 2.61 -10.15
CA GLY A 117 -7.37 3.76 -11.04
C GLY A 117 -6.53 4.88 -10.47
N GLU A 118 -6.74 5.22 -9.20
CA GLU A 118 -6.14 6.42 -8.64
C GLU A 118 -5.03 6.06 -7.66
N THR A 119 -3.81 6.46 -8.02
CA THR A 119 -2.69 6.57 -7.09
C THR A 119 -3.07 7.62 -6.06
N ARG A 120 -3.88 7.23 -5.07
CA ARG A 120 -4.36 8.16 -4.06
C ARG A 120 -3.13 8.63 -3.29
N LEU A 121 -2.81 9.91 -3.43
CA LEU A 121 -1.86 10.59 -2.57
C LEU A 121 -2.41 10.42 -1.14
N LEU A 122 -1.73 9.62 -0.33
CA LEU A 122 -2.11 9.38 1.06
C LEU A 122 -1.42 10.45 1.90
N TRP A 123 -2.18 11.19 2.69
CA TRP A 123 -1.60 12.02 3.74
C TRP A 123 -0.81 11.11 4.68
N ARG A 124 0.49 11.38 4.84
CA ARG A 124 1.31 10.67 5.82
C ARG A 124 0.88 11.13 7.22
N MET A 125 0.68 10.18 8.14
CA MET A 125 0.57 10.51 9.56
C MET A 125 1.98 10.87 10.06
N PRO A 126 2.19 12.08 10.61
CA PRO A 126 3.48 12.47 11.17
C PRO A 126 3.78 11.63 12.42
N GLU A 127 4.94 10.99 12.44
CA GLU A 127 5.44 10.26 13.63
C GLU A 127 5.85 11.24 14.74
N GLN A 128 6.13 12.50 14.38
CA GLN A 128 6.46 13.57 15.33
C GLN A 128 5.80 14.88 14.87
N PRO A 129 4.72 15.33 15.54
CA PRO A 129 4.12 16.62 15.22
C PRO A 129 5.06 17.74 15.67
N SER A 130 5.45 18.61 14.73
CA SER A 130 6.15 19.84 15.08
C SER A 130 5.23 20.73 15.90
N ILE A 131 5.82 21.50 16.82
CA ILE A 131 5.10 22.43 17.69
C ILE A 131 4.26 23.45 16.89
N ASP A 132 4.66 23.74 15.66
CA ASP A 132 4.02 24.70 14.75
C ASP A 132 2.92 24.08 13.86
N GLY A 133 2.50 22.84 14.14
CA GLY A 133 1.47 22.15 13.35
C GLY A 133 1.94 21.69 11.96
N ASN A 134 3.22 21.86 11.65
CA ASN A 134 3.85 21.33 10.44
C ASN A 134 4.09 19.82 10.57
N THR A 135 3.83 19.06 9.52
CA THR A 135 4.03 17.60 9.48
C THR A 135 5.28 17.18 8.73
N VAL A 136 6.03 18.15 8.17
CA VAL A 136 7.29 17.92 7.48
C VAL A 136 8.44 17.84 8.48
N ASP A 137 9.23 16.77 8.37
CA ASP A 137 10.49 16.59 9.08
C ASP A 137 11.65 16.73 8.08
N MET A 138 12.48 17.75 8.26
CA MET A 138 13.57 18.07 7.33
C MET A 138 14.60 16.96 7.19
N ASP A 139 14.96 16.28 8.28
CA ASP A 139 15.98 15.24 8.24
C ASP A 139 15.42 13.98 7.57
N ARG A 140 14.18 13.62 7.86
CA ARG A 140 13.48 12.50 7.22
C ARG A 140 13.25 12.74 5.73
N GLU A 141 12.81 13.93 5.33
CA GLU A 141 12.57 14.26 3.92
C GLU A 141 13.88 14.34 3.14
N ARG A 142 14.96 14.89 3.72
CA ARG A 142 16.30 14.89 3.10
C ARG A 142 16.84 13.47 2.90
N ALA A 143 16.69 12.60 3.91
CA ALA A 143 17.07 11.20 3.79
C ALA A 143 16.25 10.47 2.70
N SER A 144 14.94 10.72 2.65
CA SER A 144 14.04 10.16 1.64
C SER A 144 14.38 10.66 0.23
N PHE A 145 14.75 11.93 0.10
CA PHE A 145 15.17 12.53 -1.17
C PHE A 145 16.49 11.94 -1.67
N ALA A 146 17.45 11.74 -0.77
CA ALA A 146 18.72 11.09 -1.10
C ALA A 146 18.52 9.64 -1.55
N ASP A 147 17.74 8.83 -0.81
CA ASP A 147 17.43 7.44 -1.20
C ASP A 147 16.71 7.38 -2.55
N ASN A 148 15.70 8.23 -2.76
CA ASN A 148 14.98 8.24 -4.03
C ASN A 148 15.88 8.65 -5.21
N SER A 149 16.79 9.60 -5.01
CA SER A 149 17.77 10.01 -6.02
C SER A 149 18.73 8.85 -6.35
N LEU A 150 19.25 8.16 -5.34
CA LEU A 150 20.12 6.98 -5.53
C LEU A 150 19.40 5.87 -6.31
N ARG A 151 18.15 5.60 -5.95
CA ARG A 151 17.31 4.61 -6.65
C ARG A 151 17.00 5.04 -8.08
N TYR A 152 16.67 6.31 -8.31
CA TYR A 152 16.42 6.85 -9.64
C TYR A 152 17.63 6.64 -10.57
N GLU A 153 18.81 7.06 -10.12
CA GLU A 153 20.08 6.88 -10.82
C GLU A 153 20.40 5.38 -11.07
N ALA A 154 20.19 4.53 -10.07
CA ALA A 154 20.40 3.09 -10.21
C ALA A 154 19.49 2.46 -11.28
N THR A 155 18.23 2.90 -11.36
CA THR A 155 17.30 2.41 -12.37
C THR A 155 17.63 2.92 -13.77
N LEU A 156 18.10 4.17 -13.92
CA LEU A 156 18.62 4.65 -15.20
C LEU A 156 19.79 3.81 -15.69
N ARG A 157 20.75 3.50 -14.80
CA ARG A 157 21.89 2.63 -15.13
C ARG A 157 21.44 1.23 -15.55
N PHE A 158 20.47 0.66 -14.84
CA PHE A 158 19.95 -0.67 -15.15
C PHE A 158 19.23 -0.69 -16.51
N ILE A 159 18.39 0.30 -16.80
CA ILE A 159 17.72 0.43 -18.11
C ILE A 159 18.76 0.53 -19.22
N ASN A 160 19.79 1.36 -19.05
CA ASN A 160 20.85 1.51 -20.05
C ASN A 160 21.59 0.19 -20.31
N GLY A 161 21.91 -0.56 -19.26
CA GLY A 161 22.51 -1.90 -19.39
C GLY A 161 21.59 -2.92 -20.06
N SER A 162 20.30 -2.92 -19.71
CA SER A 162 19.31 -3.84 -20.27
C SER A 162 19.06 -3.59 -21.76
N VAL A 163 19.00 -2.32 -22.19
CA VAL A 163 18.89 -1.93 -23.60
C VAL A 163 20.13 -2.38 -24.39
N ARG A 164 21.33 -2.24 -23.82
CA ARG A 164 22.56 -2.73 -24.46
C ARG A 164 22.56 -4.26 -24.61
N ASN A 165 22.12 -4.98 -23.57
CA ASN A 165 22.05 -6.44 -23.60
C ASN A 165 21.04 -6.95 -24.64
N THR A 166 19.87 -6.31 -24.73
CA THR A 166 18.86 -6.65 -25.77
C THR A 166 19.36 -6.33 -27.17
N LEU A 167 20.07 -5.21 -27.36
CA LEU A 167 20.66 -4.85 -28.65
C LEU A 167 21.75 -5.84 -29.09
N SER A 168 22.63 -6.29 -28.19
CA SER A 168 23.63 -7.33 -28.49
C SER A 168 22.95 -8.64 -28.90
N ALA A 169 21.98 -9.09 -28.11
CA ALA A 169 21.26 -10.35 -28.36
C ALA A 169 20.47 -10.34 -29.68
N ILE A 170 19.94 -9.19 -30.11
CA ILE A 170 19.25 -9.04 -31.40
C ILE A 170 20.25 -8.97 -32.56
N ARG A 171 21.40 -8.34 -32.36
CA ARG A 171 22.44 -8.19 -33.38
C ARG A 171 23.25 -9.47 -33.60
N GLY A 172 23.35 -10.34 -32.60
CA GLY A 172 23.99 -11.65 -32.71
C GLY A 172 25.50 -11.67 -32.45
N ASP A 173 26.04 -10.61 -31.85
CA ASP A 173 27.39 -10.55 -31.24
C ASP A 173 27.36 -11.04 -29.78
#